data_AF-A0A4Y2VKV4-F1
#
_entry.id   AF-A0A4Y2VKV4-F1
#
_cell.length_a   1.000
_cell.length_b   1.000
_cell.length_c   1.000
_cell.angle_alpha   90.00
_cell.angle_beta   90.00
_cell.angle_gamma   90.00
#
_symmetry.space_group_name_H-M   'P 1'
#
loop_
_entity.id
_entity.type
_entity.pdbx_description
1 polymer ?
#
loop_
_entity_poly.entity_id
_entity_poly.type
_entity_poly.pdbx_seq_one_letter_code
_entity_poly.pdbx_strand_id
1 'polypeptide(L)' 'MLDIDTISGPMIAGVLVIIISVLFYWYSTRNFDYWSKRNLPFVKPTPFVGSVGAYAKRPIHEVDEERYKKYGRLYG' A
#
# COMPACT_ATOMS: atom_id res chain seq x y z
N MET A 1 5.29 -15.50 41.34
CA MET A 1 4.98 -16.41 40.22
C MET A 1 4.16 -15.59 39.25
N LEU A 2 4.56 -15.47 37.98
CA LEU A 2 3.78 -14.66 37.01
C LEU A 2 2.53 -15.45 36.64
N ASP A 3 1.35 -14.90 36.92
CA ASP A 3 0.07 -15.55 36.65
C ASP A 3 -0.21 -15.60 35.13
N ILE A 4 -0.74 -16.73 34.66
CA ILE A 4 -1.04 -16.97 33.24
C ILE A 4 -1.93 -15.87 32.66
N ASP A 5 -2.83 -15.30 33.45
CA ASP A 5 -3.74 -14.22 33.03
C ASP A 5 -3.01 -12.89 32.74
N THR A 6 -1.90 -12.65 33.44
CA THR A 6 -1.06 -11.46 33.21
C THR A 6 -0.24 -11.59 31.92
N ILE A 7 0.08 -12.82 31.52
CA ILE A 7 0.83 -13.13 30.30
C ILE A 7 -0.12 -13.26 29.10
N SER A 8 -1.30 -13.84 29.27
CA SER A 8 -2.25 -14.12 28.19
C SER A 8 -2.85 -12.86 27.58
N GLY A 9 -3.16 -11.84 28.38
CA GLY A 9 -3.68 -10.54 27.92
C GLY A 9 -2.80 -9.85 26.85
N PRO A 10 -1.53 -9.52 27.14
CA PRO A 10 -0.65 -8.88 26.18
C PRO A 10 -0.33 -9.77 24.97
N MET A 11 -0.31 -11.09 25.13
CA MET A 11 -0.11 -12.02 24.01
C MET A 11 -1.30 -12.01 23.03
N ILE A 12 -2.54 -12.02 23.55
CA ILE A 12 -3.75 -11.90 22.73
C ILE A 12 -3.78 -10.55 22.01
N ALA A 13 -3.45 -9.46 22.71
CA ALA A 13 -3.36 -8.13 22.11
C ALA A 13 -2.32 -8.07 20.98
N GLY A 14 -1.14 -8.68 21.18
CA GLY A 14 -0.10 -8.79 20.16
C GLY A 14 -0.58 -9.54 18.91
N VAL A 15 -1.26 -10.67 19.10
CA VAL A 15 -1.83 -11.45 17.98
C VAL A 15 -2.88 -10.63 17.21
N LEU A 16 -3.77 -9.92 17.92
CA LEU A 16 -4.78 -9.07 17.28
C LEU A 16 -4.14 -7.94 16.46
N VAL A 17 -3.09 -7.29 16.98
CA VAL A 17 -2.36 -6.24 16.23
C VAL A 17 -1.74 -6.80 14.96
N ILE A 18 -1.15 -8.01 15.02
CA ILE A 18 -0.58 -8.67 13.84
C ILE A 18 -1.68 -8.97 12.81
N ILE A 19 -2.81 -9.55 13.23
CA ILE A 19 -3.93 -9.87 12.33
C ILE A 19 -4.45 -8.59 11.66
N ILE A 20 -4.70 -7.52 12.43
CA ILE A 20 -5.18 -6.25 11.89
C ILE A 20 -4.17 -5.68 10.89
N SER A 21 -2.88 -5.72 11.20
CA SER A 21 -1.82 -5.21 10.32
C SER A 21 -1.76 -5.98 8.99
N VAL A 22 -1.88 -7.31 9.04
CA VAL A 22 -1.91 -8.17 7.84
C VAL A 22 -3.17 -7.88 7.01
N LEU A 23 -4.34 -7.81 7.63
CA LEU A 23 -5.60 -7.49 6.95
C LEU A 23 -5.55 -6.10 6.32
N PHE A 24 -4.98 -5.12 7.03
CA PHE A 24 -4.83 -3.76 6.53
C PHE A 24 -3.86 -3.70 5.34
N TYR A 25 -2.73 -4.41 5.40
CA TYR A 25 -1.80 -4.54 4.28
C TYR A 25 -2.45 -5.21 3.07
N TRP A 26 -3.16 -6.32 3.28
CA TRP A 26 -3.89 -7.01 2.22
C TRP A 26 -4.96 -6.12 1.60
N TYR A 27 -5.78 -5.45 2.43
CA TYR A 27 -6.81 -4.52 1.97
C TYR A 27 -6.21 -3.38 1.13
N SER A 28 -5.05 -2.85 1.54
CA SER A 28 -4.37 -1.79 0.81
C SER A 28 -3.79 -2.25 -0.54
N THR A 29 -3.40 -3.51 -0.68
CA THR A 29 -2.68 -4.03 -1.86
C THR A 29 -3.56 -4.82 -2.83
N ARG A 30 -4.78 -5.19 -2.42
CA ARG A 30 -5.70 -6.07 -3.16
C ARG A 30 -6.04 -5.62 -4.59
N ASN A 31 -5.91 -4.33 -4.89
CA ASN A 31 -6.27 -3.74 -6.20
C ASN A 31 -5.06 -3.36 -7.07
N PHE A 32 -3.84 -3.71 -6.65
CA PHE A 32 -2.61 -3.30 -7.36
C PHE A 32 -2.45 -3.96 -8.74
N ASP A 33 -3.25 -4.98 -9.03
CA ASP A 33 -3.26 -5.70 -10.30
C ASP A 33 -4.29 -5.17 -11.30
N TYR A 34 -5.03 -4.10 -10.97
CA TYR A 34 -6.09 -3.56 -11.83
C TYR A 34 -5.59 -3.19 -13.24
N TRP A 35 -4.46 -2.48 -13.31
CA TRP A 35 -3.87 -2.05 -14.58
C TRP A 35 -3.10 -3.18 -15.28
N SER A 36 -2.40 -4.03 -14.52
CA SER A 36 -1.66 -5.16 -15.09
C SER A 36 -2.60 -6.16 -15.78
N LYS A 37 -3.77 -6.45 -15.19
CA LYS A 37 -4.82 -7.28 -15.80
C LYS A 37 -5.32 -6.76 -17.15
N ARG A 38 -5.16 -5.46 -17.42
CA ARG A 38 -5.57 -4.80 -18.67
C ARG A 38 -4.42 -4.61 -19.65
N ASN A 39 -3.23 -5.14 -19.34
CA ASN A 39 -2.00 -4.93 -20.12
C ASN A 39 -1.71 -3.44 -20.37
N LEU A 40 -2.10 -2.56 -19.43
CA LEU A 40 -1.80 -1.15 -19.50
C LEU A 40 -0.53 -0.85 -18.69
N PRO A 41 0.33 0.05 -19.18
CA PRO A 41 1.46 0.52 -18.39
C PRO A 41 0.94 1.29 -17.17
N PHE A 42 1.58 1.12 -16.01
CA PHE A 42 1.15 1.77 -14.77
C PHE A 42 2.33 2.06 -13.85
N VAL A 43 2.13 3.05 -12.98
CA VAL A 43 3.04 3.35 -11.89
C VAL A 43 2.83 2.32 -10.78
N LYS A 44 3.88 1.59 -10.41
CA LYS A 44 3.80 0.61 -9.32
C LYS A 44 3.37 1.31 -8.02
N PRO A 45 2.18 1.00 -7.48
CA PRO A 45 1.69 1.64 -6.26
C PRO A 45 2.45 1.11 -5.03
N THR A 46 2.62 1.96 -4.02
CA THR A 46 3.12 1.55 -2.71
C THR A 46 1.96 1.28 -1.75
N PRO A 47 2.10 0.36 -0.78
CA PRO A 47 1.09 0.15 0.25
C PRO A 47 0.71 1.47 0.94
N PHE A 48 -0.57 1.60 1.31
CA PHE A 48 -1.24 2.69 2.01
C PHE A 48 -1.41 4.01 1.24
N VAL A 49 -0.47 4.36 0.36
CA VAL A 49 -0.47 5.64 -0.37
C VAL A 49 -0.56 5.51 -1.89
N GLY A 50 -0.49 4.30 -2.44
CA GLY A 50 -0.60 4.07 -3.88
C GLY A 50 0.50 4.78 -4.68
N SER A 51 0.15 5.36 -5.82
CA SER A 51 1.08 6.12 -6.66
C SER A 51 1.16 7.61 -6.30
N VAL A 52 0.31 8.11 -5.38
CA VAL A 52 0.21 9.56 -5.08
C VAL A 52 1.32 10.07 -4.17
N GLY A 53 2.09 9.19 -3.52
CA GLY A 53 3.19 9.58 -2.63
C GLY A 53 4.26 10.45 -3.29
N ALA A 54 4.40 10.39 -4.62
CA ALA A 54 5.32 11.27 -5.37
C ALA A 54 4.90 12.75 -5.32
N TYR A 55 3.60 13.04 -5.21
CA TYR A 55 3.07 14.41 -5.20
C TYR A 55 3.32 15.15 -3.89
N ALA A 56 3.69 14.43 -2.82
CA ALA A 56 4.04 15.07 -1.54
C ALA A 56 5.39 15.79 -1.60
N LYS A 57 6.28 15.40 -2.52
CA LYS A 57 7.65 15.94 -2.63
C LYS A 57 7.86 16.84 -3.84
N ARG A 58 7.01 16.71 -4.86
CA ARG A 58 7.17 17.38 -6.16
C ARG A 58 5.82 17.86 -6.66
N PRO A 59 5.79 18.96 -7.43
CA PRO A 59 4.57 19.42 -8.08
C PRO A 59 3.93 18.32 -8.95
N ILE A 60 2.60 18.26 -8.96
CA ILE A 60 1.84 17.24 -9.69
C ILE A 60 2.21 17.23 -11.18
N HIS A 61 2.34 18.41 -11.80
CA HIS A 61 2.62 18.53 -13.23
C HIS A 61 3.98 17.95 -13.63
N GLU A 62 5.03 18.13 -12.82
CA GLU A 62 6.36 17.55 -13.10
C GLU A 62 6.31 16.02 -13.03
N VAL A 63 5.65 15.50 -11.99
CA VAL A 63 5.49 14.06 -11.79
C VAL A 63 4.68 13.42 -12.91
N ASP A 64 3.61 14.08 -13.35
CA ASP A 64 2.76 13.59 -14.43
C ASP A 64 3.44 13.70 -15.79
N GLU A 65 4.22 14.76 -16.04
CA GLU A 65 5.03 14.88 -17.26
C GLU A 65 6.09 13.77 -17.37
N GLU A 66 6.80 13.47 -16.28
CA GLU A 66 7.74 12.35 -16.21
C GLU A 66 7.06 11.01 -16.50
N ARG A 67 5.88 10.78 -15.90
CA ARG A 67 5.10 9.54 -16.10
C ARG A 67 4.59 9.43 -17.52
N TYR A 68 4.08 10.52 -18.09
CA TYR A 68 3.63 10.57 -19.48
C TYR A 68 4.77 10.24 -20.45
N LYS A 69 5.96 10.83 -20.25
CA LYS A 69 7.16 10.55 -21.06
C LYS A 69 7.59 9.08 -20.96
N LYS A 70 7.42 8.45 -19.79
CA LYS A 70 7.86 7.07 -19.53
C LYS A 70 6.87 6.00 -19.97
N TYR A 71 5.58 6.22 -19.72
CA TYR A 71 4.51 5.22 -19.90
C TYR A 71 3.62 5.50 -21.12
N GLY A 72 3.76 6.67 -21.74
CA GLY A 72 3.01 7.09 -22.90
C GLY A 72 1.70 7.80 -22.54
N ARG A 73 0.81 7.93 -23.53
CA ARG A 73 -0.42 8.72 -23.42
C ARG A 73 -1.46 8.13 -22.45
N LEU A 74 -1.46 6.82 -22.27
CA LEU A 74 -2.44 6.12 -21.44
C LEU A 74 -1.67 5.25 -20.44
N TYR A 75 -1.69 5.65 -19.18
CA TYR A 75 -1.08 4.90 -18.09
C TYR A 75 -1.94 4.98 -16.82
N GLY A 76 -1.72 4.00 -15.94
CA GLY A 76 -2.39 3.85 -14.64
C GLY A 76 -1.56 4.27 -13.44
#